data_AF-A0A955Q869-F1
#
_entry.id   AF-A0A955Q869-F1
#
_cell.length_a   1.000
_cell.length_b   1.000
_cell.length_c   1.000
_cell.angle_alpha   90.00
_cell.angle_beta   90.00
_cell.angle_gamma   90.00
#
_symmetry.space_group_name_H-M   'P 1'
#
loop_
_entity.id
_entity.type
_entity.pdbx_description
1 polymer ?
#
loop_
_entity_poly.entity_id
_entity_poly.type
_entity_poly.pdbx_seq_one_letter_code
_entity_poly.pdbx_strand_id
1 'polypeptide(L)'
;EAVVDPNGLLYVVHEEEAAVRADNNKKFPLVVRANVYDCVDWTLTSEWLDDDITNFQSSKINTHFHFLQFDNQASDGVTSGFSYEQSVRPFTQFKKEVKKGLPVPMNAKVTKAAKKGDKVVSVSNAEQYHVGIPILIGADNVKGNEVQRIVKIEKGKLTLAQPLKHDHPVDDILTVEFTRQRFWADADVGSVFWHDHAFGGTTWPHGAVGT
;
A
#
# COMPACT_ATOMS: atom_id res chain seq x y z
N GLU A 1 -28.59 -9.65 -18.25
CA GLU A 1 -28.21 -9.00 -16.98
C GLU A 1 -26.69 -8.92 -16.95
N ALA A 2 -26.10 -7.84 -16.42
CA ALA A 2 -24.64 -7.75 -16.30
C ALA A 2 -24.19 -8.70 -15.19
N VAL A 3 -23.10 -9.45 -15.42
CA VAL A 3 -22.48 -10.25 -14.37
C VAL A 3 -21.83 -9.29 -13.38
N VAL A 4 -22.23 -9.36 -12.11
CA VAL A 4 -21.71 -8.50 -11.03
C VAL A 4 -20.94 -9.37 -10.05
N ASP A 5 -19.70 -8.99 -9.80
CA ASP A 5 -18.88 -9.58 -8.74
C ASP A 5 -19.01 -8.74 -7.46
N PRO A 6 -19.62 -9.26 -6.38
CA PRO A 6 -19.76 -8.54 -5.13
C PRO A 6 -18.42 -8.34 -4.40
N ASN A 7 -17.39 -9.10 -4.76
CA ASN A 7 -16.06 -9.08 -4.15
C ASN A 7 -15.01 -8.43 -5.06
N GLY A 8 -15.45 -7.69 -6.10
CA GLY A 8 -14.55 -7.07 -7.07
C GLY A 8 -13.48 -6.21 -6.40
N LEU A 9 -12.23 -6.47 -6.78
CA LEU A 9 -11.03 -5.77 -6.36
C LEU A 9 -10.51 -4.93 -7.53
N LEU A 10 -9.97 -3.76 -7.20
CA LEU A 10 -9.41 -2.86 -8.19
C LEU A 10 -8.23 -2.13 -7.60
N TYR A 11 -7.14 -2.09 -8.37
CA TYR A 11 -6.07 -1.13 -8.10
C TYR A 11 -6.44 0.18 -8.75
N VAL A 12 -6.27 1.28 -8.00
CA VAL A 12 -6.69 2.59 -8.43
C VAL A 12 -5.62 3.59 -8.01
N VAL A 13 -5.35 4.57 -8.87
CA VAL A 13 -4.55 5.74 -8.49
C VAL A 13 -5.31 6.48 -7.40
N HIS A 14 -4.68 6.74 -6.26
CA HIS A 14 -5.36 7.26 -5.06
C HIS A 14 -6.15 8.55 -5.33
N GLU A 15 -5.65 9.43 -6.19
CA GLU A 15 -6.36 10.64 -6.64
C GLU A 15 -7.72 10.38 -7.30
N GLU A 16 -7.91 9.20 -7.88
CA GLU A 16 -9.11 8.82 -8.65
C GLU A 16 -10.07 7.94 -7.84
N GLU A 17 -9.63 7.41 -6.70
CA GLU A 17 -10.35 6.40 -5.92
C GLU A 17 -11.79 6.82 -5.59
N ALA A 18 -11.98 8.04 -5.07
CA ALA A 18 -13.30 8.55 -4.73
C ALA A 18 -14.25 8.60 -5.94
N ALA A 19 -13.72 8.97 -7.11
CA ALA A 19 -14.49 9.03 -8.35
C ALA A 19 -14.83 7.62 -8.87
N VAL A 20 -13.90 6.66 -8.74
CA VAL A 20 -14.10 5.26 -9.15
C VAL A 20 -15.09 4.55 -8.23
N ARG A 21 -15.08 4.84 -6.93
CA ARG A 21 -16.09 4.32 -5.99
C ARG A 21 -17.49 4.82 -6.30
N ALA A 22 -17.61 6.09 -6.70
CA ALA A 22 -18.90 6.75 -6.97
C ALA A 22 -19.53 6.37 -8.32
N ASP A 23 -18.75 5.90 -9.30
CA ASP A 23 -19.21 5.65 -10.66
C ASP A 23 -18.73 4.30 -11.20
N ASN A 24 -19.65 3.36 -11.38
CA ASN A 24 -19.36 2.03 -11.94
C ASN A 24 -18.75 2.10 -13.34
N ASN A 25 -19.02 3.16 -14.12
CA ASN A 25 -18.44 3.32 -15.45
C ASN A 25 -16.96 3.72 -15.42
N LYS A 26 -16.36 3.88 -14.24
CA LYS A 26 -14.92 4.16 -14.05
C LYS A 26 -14.16 2.97 -13.47
N LYS A 27 -14.84 1.85 -13.20
CA LYS A 27 -14.23 0.65 -12.61
C LYS A 27 -13.58 -0.20 -13.70
N PHE A 28 -12.42 0.22 -14.16
CA PHE A 28 -11.57 -0.51 -15.10
C PHE A 28 -10.23 -0.86 -14.46
N PRO A 29 -9.58 -1.97 -14.85
CA PRO A 29 -8.24 -2.31 -14.37
C PRO A 29 -7.26 -1.15 -14.55
N LEU A 30 -6.36 -0.97 -13.59
CA LEU A 30 -5.31 0.05 -13.69
C LEU A 30 -4.41 -0.25 -14.89
N VAL A 31 -4.25 0.76 -15.75
CA VAL A 31 -3.38 0.75 -16.93
C VAL A 31 -2.19 1.66 -16.69
N VAL A 32 -0.98 1.12 -16.80
CA VAL A 32 0.27 1.87 -16.68
C VAL A 32 0.90 2.00 -18.05
N ARG A 33 1.09 3.23 -18.51
CA ARG A 33 1.80 3.51 -19.75
C ARG A 33 3.18 4.07 -19.48
N ALA A 34 4.19 3.43 -20.03
CA ALA A 34 5.58 3.85 -19.99
C ALA A 34 6.17 3.86 -21.41
N ASN A 35 7.13 4.73 -21.67
CA ASN A 35 7.99 4.64 -22.84
C ASN A 35 9.17 3.72 -22.54
N VAL A 36 9.81 3.22 -23.59
CA VAL A 36 11.12 2.58 -23.46
C VAL A 36 12.08 3.57 -22.81
N TYR A 37 12.77 3.11 -21.77
CA TYR A 37 13.66 3.85 -20.89
C TYR A 37 12.98 4.79 -19.87
N ASP A 38 11.69 4.61 -19.62
CA ASP A 38 11.06 5.16 -18.43
C ASP A 38 11.33 4.27 -17.21
N CYS A 39 11.48 4.92 -16.05
CA CYS A 39 11.46 4.28 -14.75
C CYS A 39 10.09 4.55 -14.12
N VAL A 40 9.27 3.51 -14.01
CA VAL A 40 8.01 3.57 -13.27
C VAL A 40 8.34 3.42 -11.80
N ASP A 41 7.86 4.34 -10.97
CA ASP A 41 8.08 4.35 -9.52
C ASP A 41 6.76 4.65 -8.83
N TRP A 42 6.32 3.72 -7.98
CA TRP A 42 5.07 3.89 -7.27
C TRP A 42 5.10 3.33 -5.86
N THR A 43 4.09 3.70 -5.09
CA THR A 43 3.83 3.17 -3.76
C THR A 43 2.49 2.44 -3.79
N LEU A 44 2.49 1.19 -3.32
CA LEU A 44 1.29 0.39 -3.14
C LEU A 44 0.85 0.41 -1.68
N THR A 45 -0.43 0.66 -1.47
CA THR A 45 -1.15 0.49 -0.21
C THR A 45 -2.44 -0.31 -0.49
N SER A 46 -3.12 -0.77 0.55
CA SER A 46 -4.35 -1.55 0.39
C SER A 46 -5.44 -1.10 1.35
N GLU A 47 -6.68 -1.18 0.91
CA GLU A 47 -7.88 -1.08 1.75
C GLU A 47 -8.68 -2.40 1.78
N TRP A 48 -8.11 -3.49 1.26
CA TRP A 48 -8.79 -4.78 1.24
C TRP A 48 -8.79 -5.41 2.64
N LEU A 49 -9.92 -5.26 3.34
CA LEU A 49 -10.09 -5.70 4.73
C LEU A 49 -10.11 -7.22 4.87
N ASP A 50 -9.69 -7.71 6.04
CA ASP A 50 -9.81 -9.12 6.42
C ASP A 50 -11.29 -9.57 6.44
N ASP A 51 -11.59 -10.75 5.90
CA ASP A 51 -12.89 -11.43 5.98
C ASP A 51 -12.71 -12.96 6.07
N ASP A 52 -13.75 -13.69 6.48
CA ASP A 52 -13.66 -15.14 6.72
C ASP A 52 -13.72 -16.00 5.44
N ILE A 53 -14.20 -15.45 4.32
CA ILE A 53 -14.61 -16.21 3.13
C ILE A 53 -13.58 -16.07 2.01
N THR A 54 -13.23 -14.84 1.65
CA THR A 54 -12.37 -14.56 0.50
C THR A 54 -10.91 -14.66 0.89
N ASN A 55 -10.50 -14.08 2.02
CA ASN A 55 -9.09 -13.94 2.40
C ASN A 55 -8.70 -14.62 3.72
N PHE A 56 -9.61 -15.38 4.33
CA PHE A 56 -9.37 -16.16 5.56
C PHE A 56 -8.66 -15.34 6.66
N GLN A 57 -9.13 -14.11 6.85
CA GLN A 57 -8.64 -13.19 7.87
C GLN A 57 -7.17 -12.80 7.68
N SER A 58 -6.70 -12.76 6.43
CA SER A 58 -5.28 -12.64 6.07
C SER A 58 -5.07 -11.79 4.83
N SER A 59 -5.88 -10.75 4.60
CA SER A 59 -5.76 -9.87 3.43
C SER A 59 -4.34 -9.35 3.27
N LYS A 60 -3.74 -9.69 2.14
CA LYS A 60 -2.48 -9.15 1.65
C LYS A 60 -2.56 -9.01 0.15
N ILE A 61 -1.99 -7.95 -0.38
CA ILE A 61 -1.94 -7.71 -1.81
C ILE A 61 -0.52 -7.28 -2.21
N ASN A 62 -0.07 -7.63 -3.41
CA ASN A 62 1.14 -7.11 -4.03
C ASN A 62 0.90 -6.88 -5.53
N THR A 63 1.94 -6.48 -6.25
CA THR A 63 1.94 -6.51 -7.71
C THR A 63 3.19 -7.20 -8.24
N HIS A 64 3.01 -8.09 -9.21
CA HIS A 64 4.08 -8.75 -9.95
C HIS A 64 3.98 -8.37 -11.43
N PHE A 65 4.98 -7.66 -11.94
CA PHE A 65 5.01 -7.15 -13.31
C PHE A 65 5.73 -8.11 -14.25
N HIS A 66 5.11 -8.42 -15.38
CA HIS A 66 5.73 -9.27 -16.38
C HIS A 66 6.50 -8.43 -17.40
N PHE A 67 7.66 -8.94 -17.83
CA PHE A 67 8.46 -8.38 -18.93
C PHE A 67 9.00 -6.95 -18.71
N LEU A 68 9.09 -6.49 -17.46
CA LEU A 68 9.85 -5.30 -17.07
C LEU A 68 11.07 -5.71 -16.25
N GLN A 69 12.10 -4.86 -16.22
CA GLN A 69 13.27 -5.06 -15.35
C GLN A 69 13.00 -4.45 -13.97
N PHE A 70 13.36 -5.15 -12.91
CA PHE A 70 13.17 -4.69 -11.53
C PHE A 70 14.14 -5.39 -10.56
N ASP A 71 14.27 -4.86 -9.34
CA ASP A 71 15.01 -5.53 -8.27
C ASP A 71 14.15 -6.64 -7.65
N ASN A 72 14.56 -7.90 -7.79
CA ASN A 72 13.82 -9.03 -7.24
C ASN A 72 13.59 -8.96 -5.72
N GLN A 73 14.50 -8.32 -4.98
CA GLN A 73 14.39 -8.24 -3.53
C GLN A 73 13.34 -7.22 -3.06
N ALA A 74 12.88 -6.31 -3.92
CA ALA A 74 12.07 -5.16 -3.50
C ALA A 74 10.96 -4.74 -4.47
N SER A 75 10.89 -5.27 -5.69
CA SER A 75 9.92 -4.84 -6.71
C SER A 75 9.25 -5.98 -7.49
N ASP A 76 9.59 -7.24 -7.25
CA ASP A 76 9.00 -8.42 -7.91
C ASP A 76 7.58 -8.75 -7.45
N GLY A 77 7.21 -8.38 -6.22
CA GLY A 77 5.97 -8.82 -5.58
C GLY A 77 6.10 -10.18 -4.89
N VAL A 78 7.01 -11.05 -5.32
CA VAL A 78 7.23 -12.36 -4.67
C VAL A 78 8.17 -12.23 -3.46
N THR A 79 7.64 -12.44 -2.25
CA THR A 79 8.44 -12.53 -1.03
C THR A 79 9.09 -13.92 -0.91
N SER A 80 10.27 -14.10 -1.50
CA SER A 80 11.02 -15.38 -1.45
C SER A 80 12.45 -15.20 -0.91
N GLY A 81 12.93 -16.20 -0.15
CA GLY A 81 14.29 -16.23 0.40
C GLY A 81 14.57 -15.03 1.32
N PHE A 82 15.56 -14.21 0.94
CA PHE A 82 15.97 -13.00 1.67
C PHE A 82 15.35 -11.71 1.13
N SER A 83 14.37 -11.80 0.23
CA SER A 83 13.65 -10.63 -0.28
C SER A 83 12.91 -9.90 0.85
N TYR A 84 12.77 -8.58 0.72
CA TYR A 84 11.93 -7.82 1.63
C TYR A 84 10.47 -8.26 1.51
N GLU A 85 9.67 -7.96 2.53
CA GLU A 85 8.22 -8.11 2.43
C GLU A 85 7.69 -7.20 1.33
N GLN A 86 7.04 -7.79 0.33
CA GLN A 86 6.54 -7.11 -0.86
C GLN A 86 5.01 -7.17 -1.01
N SER A 87 4.32 -7.68 0.01
CA SER A 87 2.85 -7.69 0.10
C SER A 87 2.37 -6.93 1.32
N VAL A 88 1.30 -6.14 1.14
CA VAL A 88 0.82 -5.17 2.12
C VAL A 88 -0.56 -5.56 2.64
N ARG A 89 -0.76 -5.39 3.95
CA ARG A 89 -2.08 -5.49 4.60
C ARG A 89 -2.85 -4.18 4.51
N PRO A 90 -4.16 -4.16 4.82
CA PRO A 90 -4.95 -2.93 4.73
C PRO A 90 -4.52 -1.85 5.73
N PHE A 91 -4.26 -0.64 5.27
CA PHE A 91 -3.86 0.48 6.15
C PHE A 91 -5.06 1.07 6.94
N THR A 92 -6.28 0.76 6.53
CA THR A 92 -7.52 1.20 7.19
C THR A 92 -7.99 0.26 8.30
N GLN A 93 -7.35 -0.90 8.50
CA GLN A 93 -7.74 -1.88 9.52
C GLN A 93 -6.99 -1.65 10.84
N PHE A 94 -7.71 -1.21 11.88
CA PHE A 94 -7.15 -0.92 13.22
C PHE A 94 -7.54 -1.91 14.31
N LYS A 95 -8.48 -2.80 14.01
CA LYS A 95 -9.00 -3.78 14.95
C LYS A 95 -9.33 -5.07 14.23
N LYS A 96 -9.48 -6.13 15.00
CA LYS A 96 -9.97 -7.41 14.52
C LYS A 96 -10.90 -8.02 15.56
N GLU A 97 -12.05 -8.50 15.12
CA GLU A 97 -13.09 -9.05 16.00
C GLU A 97 -12.87 -10.55 16.22
N VAL A 98 -12.19 -11.22 15.29
CA VAL A 98 -11.90 -12.66 15.33
C VAL A 98 -10.42 -12.95 15.52
N LYS A 99 -10.10 -13.96 16.32
CA LYS A 99 -8.72 -14.40 16.61
C LYS A 99 -8.27 -15.48 15.60
N LYS A 100 -8.22 -15.14 14.31
CA LYS A 100 -7.82 -16.02 13.20
C LYS A 100 -6.93 -15.29 12.21
N GLY A 101 -6.18 -16.01 11.39
CA GLY A 101 -5.36 -15.43 10.32
C GLY A 101 -4.24 -14.52 10.83
N LEU A 102 -3.88 -13.52 10.02
CA LEU A 102 -2.80 -12.59 10.33
C LEU A 102 -3.16 -11.61 11.45
N PRO A 103 -2.17 -11.05 12.17
CA PRO A 103 -2.42 -10.03 13.19
C PRO A 103 -3.02 -8.75 12.59
N VAL A 104 -3.52 -7.86 13.46
CA VAL A 104 -3.92 -6.51 13.04
C VAL A 104 -2.71 -5.83 12.40
N PRO A 105 -2.86 -5.19 11.23
CA PRO A 105 -1.75 -4.50 10.59
C PRO A 105 -1.25 -3.35 11.47
N MET A 106 0.05 -3.02 11.36
CA MET A 106 0.70 -2.06 12.26
C MET A 106 0.38 -0.60 11.88
N ASN A 107 -0.90 -0.25 12.00
CA ASN A 107 -1.44 1.07 11.68
C ASN A 107 -1.54 1.93 12.96
N ALA A 108 -1.24 3.22 12.84
CA ALA A 108 -1.46 4.21 13.87
C ALA A 108 -2.12 5.46 13.30
N LYS A 109 -2.71 6.26 14.17
CA LYS A 109 -3.27 7.57 13.81
C LYS A 109 -2.47 8.69 14.42
N VAL A 110 -2.31 9.79 13.70
CA VAL A 110 -1.84 11.06 14.25
C VAL A 110 -2.82 11.54 15.33
N THR A 111 -2.32 11.74 16.56
CA THR A 111 -3.14 12.19 17.70
C THR A 111 -3.07 13.69 17.93
N LYS A 112 -2.07 14.36 17.34
CA LYS A 112 -1.93 15.81 17.34
C LYS A 112 -1.42 16.23 15.97
N ALA A 113 -2.12 17.17 15.33
CA ALA A 113 -1.71 17.68 14.02
C ALA A 113 -0.23 18.10 14.02
N ALA A 114 0.49 17.61 13.01
CA ALA A 114 1.89 17.94 12.77
C ALA A 114 1.98 18.86 11.55
N LYS A 115 2.90 19.81 11.60
CA LYS A 115 3.10 20.80 10.54
C LYS A 115 4.32 20.46 9.70
N LYS A 116 4.31 20.91 8.46
CA LYS A 116 5.51 20.94 7.61
C LYS A 116 6.67 21.55 8.40
N GLY A 117 7.81 20.86 8.40
CA GLY A 117 9.00 21.24 9.16
C GLY A 117 9.11 20.59 10.54
N ASP A 118 8.04 20.02 11.10
CA ASP A 118 8.12 19.26 12.34
C ASP A 118 8.93 17.99 12.13
N LYS A 119 9.66 17.57 13.17
CA LYS A 119 10.40 16.29 13.21
C LYS A 119 9.79 15.27 14.16
N VAL A 120 8.69 15.59 14.81
CA VAL A 120 8.08 14.74 15.83
C VAL A 120 6.59 14.62 15.55
N VAL A 121 6.10 13.39 15.45
CA VAL A 121 4.68 13.08 15.25
C VAL A 121 4.16 12.36 16.48
N SER A 122 3.04 12.83 17.02
CA SER A 122 2.32 12.13 18.11
C SER A 122 1.35 11.13 17.50
N VAL A 123 1.39 9.87 17.95
CA VAL A 123 0.61 8.78 17.35
C VAL A 123 -0.13 7.96 18.40
N SER A 124 -1.16 7.23 17.98
CA SER A 124 -2.04 6.44 18.86
C SER A 124 -1.36 5.21 19.47
N ASN A 125 -0.35 4.66 18.80
CA ASN A 125 0.43 3.51 19.26
C ASN A 125 1.82 3.59 18.62
N ALA A 126 2.79 4.14 19.35
CA ALA A 126 4.16 4.31 18.84
C ALA A 126 5.00 3.05 19.08
N GLU A 127 4.64 2.30 20.10
CA GLU A 127 5.36 1.15 20.65
C GLU A 127 5.32 -0.07 19.71
N GLN A 128 4.39 -0.10 18.75
CA GLN A 128 4.34 -1.11 17.70
C GLN A 128 5.47 -0.99 16.65
N TYR A 129 6.14 0.15 16.57
CA TYR A 129 7.19 0.42 15.57
C TYR A 129 8.60 0.19 16.13
N HIS A 130 9.57 0.13 15.21
CA HIS A 130 10.99 0.01 15.55
C HIS A 130 11.77 1.27 15.15
N VAL A 131 12.86 1.55 15.86
CA VAL A 131 13.83 2.57 15.42
C VAL A 131 14.53 2.06 14.16
N GLY A 132 14.69 2.95 13.18
CA GLY A 132 15.38 2.68 11.93
C GLY A 132 14.46 2.23 10.79
N ILE A 133 13.20 1.88 11.04
CA ILE A 133 12.29 1.47 9.95
C ILE A 133 11.72 2.67 9.19
N PRO A 134 11.49 2.54 7.87
CA PRO A 134 10.67 3.46 7.12
C PRO A 134 9.19 3.29 7.49
N ILE A 135 8.45 4.39 7.51
CA ILE A 135 7.00 4.43 7.75
C ILE A 135 6.37 5.39 6.75
N LEU A 136 5.22 5.01 6.20
CA LEU A 136 4.37 5.90 5.41
C LEU A 136 3.52 6.73 6.36
N ILE A 137 3.61 8.05 6.27
CA ILE A 137 2.80 9.00 7.01
C ILE A 137 1.79 9.58 6.03
N GLY A 138 0.52 9.52 6.42
CA GLY A 138 -0.60 9.97 5.61
C GLY A 138 -0.99 8.99 4.52
N ALA A 139 -1.17 7.71 4.87
CA ALA A 139 -1.52 6.66 3.92
C ALA A 139 -2.80 6.98 3.10
N ASP A 140 -3.76 7.70 3.70
CA ASP A 140 -4.98 8.18 3.02
C ASP A 140 -4.93 9.66 2.57
N ASN A 141 -3.80 10.33 2.79
CA ASN A 141 -3.63 11.75 2.49
C ASN A 141 -3.12 11.94 1.06
N VAL A 142 -4.07 12.01 0.12
CA VAL A 142 -3.81 12.23 -1.32
C VAL A 142 -2.88 13.44 -1.53
N LYS A 143 -1.70 13.22 -2.15
CA LYS A 143 -0.63 14.21 -2.39
C LYS A 143 0.05 14.81 -1.14
N GLY A 144 -0.40 14.46 0.06
CA GLY A 144 0.21 14.85 1.33
C GLY A 144 1.03 13.73 1.98
N ASN A 145 1.01 12.53 1.42
CA ASN A 145 1.72 11.39 1.97
C ASN A 145 3.25 11.51 1.83
N GLU A 146 3.97 10.93 2.79
CA GLU A 146 5.43 10.87 2.73
C GLU A 146 6.00 9.68 3.51
N VAL A 147 7.11 9.14 3.01
CA VAL A 147 7.87 8.09 3.71
C VAL A 147 8.97 8.72 4.54
N GLN A 148 8.99 8.42 5.83
CA GLN A 148 9.97 8.92 6.78
C GLN A 148 10.62 7.78 7.54
N ARG A 149 11.82 8.01 8.10
CA ARG A 149 12.52 7.02 8.93
C ARG A 149 12.44 7.40 10.40
N ILE A 150 12.06 6.45 11.25
CA ILE A 150 12.00 6.66 12.70
C ILE A 150 13.42 6.63 13.27
N VAL A 151 13.82 7.66 14.02
CA VAL A 151 15.12 7.72 14.73
C VAL A 151 14.99 7.61 16.24
N LYS A 152 13.80 7.85 16.79
CA LYS A 152 13.53 7.76 18.22
C LYS A 152 12.05 7.49 18.47
N ILE A 153 11.74 6.69 19.48
CA ILE A 153 10.38 6.40 19.94
C ILE A 153 10.30 6.76 21.42
N GLU A 154 9.37 7.66 21.80
CA GLU A 154 9.17 8.07 23.19
C GLU A 154 7.71 8.39 23.48
N LYS A 155 7.06 7.58 24.35
CA LYS A 155 5.74 7.87 24.93
C LYS A 155 4.70 8.34 23.90
N GLY A 156 4.33 7.47 22.96
CA GLY A 156 3.38 7.82 21.91
C GLY A 156 3.89 8.84 20.87
N LYS A 157 5.20 9.11 20.80
CA LYS A 157 5.80 10.00 19.79
C LYS A 157 6.88 9.30 18.99
N LEU A 158 6.92 9.63 17.70
CA LEU A 158 7.94 9.22 16.75
C LEU A 158 8.77 10.44 16.37
N THR A 159 10.09 10.38 16.57
CA THR A 159 11.02 11.37 16.01
C THR A 159 11.51 10.86 14.66
N LEU A 160 11.45 11.73 13.65
CA LEU A 160 11.77 11.44 12.26
C LEU A 160 13.19 11.88 11.91
N ALA A 161 13.82 11.16 10.98
CA ALA A 161 15.15 11.50 10.47
C ALA A 161 15.19 12.85 9.76
N GLN A 162 14.12 13.18 9.01
CA GLN A 162 13.97 14.43 8.28
C GLN A 162 12.72 15.18 8.76
N PRO A 163 12.68 16.52 8.59
CA PRO A 163 11.46 17.28 8.77
C PRO A 163 10.35 16.80 7.82
N LEU A 164 9.11 16.88 8.27
CA LEU A 164 7.93 16.66 7.42
C LEU A 164 7.91 17.65 6.25
N LYS A 165 7.59 17.14 5.07
CA LYS A 165 7.39 17.94 3.86
C LYS A 165 5.96 18.48 3.77
N HIS A 166 5.01 17.79 4.38
CA HIS A 166 3.58 18.10 4.35
C HIS A 166 3.00 18.30 5.76
N ASP A 167 1.82 18.92 5.81
CA ASP A 167 1.01 18.99 7.02
C ASP A 167 0.25 17.67 7.18
N HIS A 168 0.20 17.15 8.41
CA HIS A 168 -0.54 15.93 8.74
C HIS A 168 -1.61 16.25 9.80
N PRO A 169 -2.91 16.17 9.46
CA PRO A 169 -3.99 16.43 10.40
C PRO A 169 -4.09 15.34 11.49
N VAL A 170 -4.93 15.58 12.50
CA VAL A 170 -5.37 14.52 13.41
C VAL A 170 -6.11 13.45 12.59
N ASP A 171 -6.02 12.19 13.02
CA ASP A 171 -6.54 10.99 12.35
C ASP A 171 -5.82 10.56 11.07
N ASP A 172 -4.79 11.31 10.64
CA ASP A 172 -3.97 10.88 9.51
C ASP A 172 -3.26 9.55 9.81
N ILE A 173 -3.19 8.65 8.84
CA ILE A 173 -2.80 7.25 9.08
C ILE A 173 -1.30 7.07 8.83
N LEU A 174 -0.62 6.49 9.82
CA LEU A 174 0.74 6.00 9.68
C LEU A 174 0.74 4.47 9.55
N THR A 175 1.54 3.94 8.64
CA THR A 175 1.63 2.50 8.43
C THR A 175 3.00 2.05 7.91
N VAL A 176 3.34 0.81 8.22
CA VAL A 176 4.44 0.07 7.57
C VAL A 176 3.93 -0.81 6.42
N GLU A 177 2.62 -0.89 6.24
CA GLU A 177 1.95 -1.69 5.20
C GLU A 177 1.91 -0.92 3.88
N PHE A 178 3.10 -0.64 3.36
CA PHE A 178 3.30 -0.07 2.04
C PHE A 178 4.51 -0.71 1.38
N THR A 179 4.51 -0.79 0.06
CA THR A 179 5.70 -1.15 -0.72
C THR A 179 5.96 -0.05 -1.73
N ARG A 180 7.24 0.22 -2.00
CA ARG A 180 7.64 1.08 -3.11
C ARG A 180 8.31 0.21 -4.15
N GLN A 181 7.71 0.13 -5.33
CA GLN A 181 8.21 -0.68 -6.42
C GLN A 181 8.74 0.22 -7.52
N ARG A 182 9.78 -0.26 -8.19
CA ARG A 182 10.39 0.42 -9.33
C ARG A 182 10.61 -0.56 -10.48
N PHE A 183 10.20 -0.14 -11.66
CA PHE A 183 10.30 -0.92 -12.88
C PHE A 183 10.98 -0.11 -13.96
N TRP A 184 11.83 -0.77 -14.71
CA TRP A 184 12.55 -0.20 -15.84
C TRP A 184 12.04 -0.85 -17.12
N ALA A 185 11.46 -0.04 -18.01
CA ALA A 185 11.02 -0.48 -19.32
C ALA A 185 12.22 -0.50 -20.28
N ASP A 186 12.95 -1.60 -20.37
CA ASP A 186 14.18 -1.72 -21.18
C ASP A 186 13.92 -1.97 -22.67
N ALA A 187 12.74 -2.51 -23.01
CA ALA A 187 12.34 -2.81 -24.38
C ALA A 187 10.84 -2.57 -24.60
N ASP A 188 10.45 -2.42 -25.87
CA ASP A 188 9.04 -2.45 -26.27
C ASP A 188 8.57 -3.91 -26.36
N VAL A 189 7.68 -4.27 -25.46
CA VAL A 189 7.08 -5.61 -25.34
C VAL A 189 5.57 -5.60 -25.58
N GLY A 190 5.02 -4.46 -26.05
CA GLY A 190 3.58 -4.26 -26.20
C GLY A 190 2.82 -4.20 -24.86
N SER A 191 1.57 -4.64 -24.86
CA SER A 191 0.76 -4.72 -23.63
C SER A 191 1.16 -5.93 -22.80
N VAL A 192 1.61 -5.67 -21.57
CA VAL A 192 2.00 -6.68 -20.58
C VAL A 192 1.03 -6.62 -19.42
N PHE A 193 0.82 -7.75 -18.74
CA PHE A 193 -0.05 -7.78 -17.57
C PHE A 193 0.77 -7.86 -16.29
N TRP A 194 0.14 -7.49 -15.19
CA TRP A 194 0.65 -7.71 -13.85
C TRP A 194 -0.49 -8.19 -12.96
N HIS A 195 -0.14 -8.86 -11.87
CA HIS A 195 -1.13 -9.45 -10.99
C HIS A 195 -0.62 -9.61 -9.56
N ASP A 196 -1.54 -9.88 -8.65
CA ASP A 196 -1.19 -10.24 -7.27
C ASP A 196 -0.49 -11.61 -7.20
N HIS A 197 0.41 -11.80 -6.25
CA HIS A 197 1.09 -13.04 -5.92
C HIS A 197 0.89 -13.43 -4.46
N ALA A 198 0.35 -12.51 -3.64
CA ALA A 198 0.14 -12.75 -2.22
C ALA A 198 -1.05 -13.68 -1.98
N PHE A 199 -2.15 -13.48 -2.71
CA PHE A 199 -3.38 -14.26 -2.57
C PHE A 199 -4.06 -14.55 -3.91
N GLY A 200 -3.25 -14.77 -4.95
CA GLY A 200 -3.68 -14.85 -6.35
C GLY A 200 -4.85 -15.79 -6.66
N GLY A 201 -4.89 -16.97 -6.01
CA GLY A 201 -5.98 -17.92 -6.19
C GLY A 201 -7.37 -17.37 -5.84
N THR A 202 -7.44 -16.39 -4.95
CA THR A 202 -8.67 -15.66 -4.62
C THR A 202 -8.76 -14.34 -5.38
N THR A 203 -7.67 -13.58 -5.48
CA THR A 203 -7.73 -12.18 -5.92
C THR A 203 -7.84 -12.03 -7.43
N TRP A 204 -7.26 -12.94 -8.22
CA TRP A 204 -7.30 -12.84 -9.70
C TRP A 204 -8.71 -12.94 -10.28
N PRO A 205 -9.56 -13.89 -9.85
CA PRO A 205 -10.95 -13.95 -10.30
C PRO A 205 -11.74 -12.68 -9.99
N HIS A 206 -11.32 -11.93 -8.97
CA HIS A 206 -11.96 -10.69 -8.51
C HIS A 206 -11.36 -9.42 -9.12
N GLY A 207 -10.42 -9.51 -10.06
CA GLY A 207 -9.91 -8.34 -10.78
C GLY A 207 -8.66 -7.69 -10.18
N ALA A 208 -7.97 -8.37 -9.26
CA ALA A 208 -6.65 -7.94 -8.79
C ALA A 208 -5.53 -8.18 -9.84
N VAL A 209 -5.71 -7.56 -10.99
CA VAL A 209 -4.83 -7.57 -12.16
C VAL A 209 -4.78 -6.17 -12.78
N GLY A 210 -3.77 -5.91 -13.59
CA GLY A 210 -3.72 -4.72 -14.45
C GLY A 210 -2.81 -4.93 -15.64
N THR A 211 -2.58 -3.85 -16.39
CA THR A 211 -1.73 -3.83 -17.58
C THR A 211 -0.85 -2.59 -17.65
#